data_AF-A0AAD7ILI8-F1
#
_entry.id   AF-A0AAD7ILI8-F1
#
_cell.length_a   1.000
_cell.length_b   1.000
_cell.length_c   1.000
_cell.angle_alpha   90.00
_cell.angle_beta   90.00
_cell.angle_gamma   90.00
#
_symmetry.space_group_name_H-M   'P 1'
#
loop_
_entity.id
_entity.type
_entity.pdbx_description
1 polymer ?
#
loop_
_entity_poly.entity_id
_entity_poly.type
_entity_poly.pdbx_seq_one_letter_code
_entity_poly.pdbx_strand_id
1 'polypeptide(L)'
;MATTNSIVSQEPAAILRAQIIAFNVFALLGLVWLSAVLITAATSPTVRRSKVWFAHLGAWTAYSLSYIIIIGWQTGPQPPYTVCVFQAGLIYTCPPLAGLAGLCFLIDIYMNLSAVLFDKKMSPRWSVFLAVFPYVFSTCVFIRVLLFVEDPTTVQRHISHLYCHITTTTE
;
A
#
# COMPACT_ATOMS: atom_id res chain seq x y z
N MET A 1 1.89 32.90 -36.74
CA MET A 1 0.86 32.88 -35.67
C MET A 1 0.38 31.44 -35.43
N ALA A 2 1.30 30.50 -35.18
CA ALA A 2 0.99 29.05 -35.06
C ALA A 2 1.68 28.38 -33.85
N THR A 3 2.47 29.13 -33.09
CA THR A 3 3.33 28.63 -32.01
C THR A 3 2.67 28.69 -30.63
N THR A 4 1.56 29.40 -30.48
CA THR A 4 0.91 29.62 -29.17
C THR A 4 -0.03 28.47 -28.77
N ASN A 5 -0.60 27.73 -29.74
CA ASN A 5 -1.59 26.68 -29.47
C ASN A 5 -0.96 25.34 -29.04
N SER A 6 0.32 25.11 -29.33
CA SER A 6 1.06 23.93 -28.89
C SER A 6 1.58 24.05 -27.45
N ILE A 7 1.79 25.27 -26.94
CA ILE A 7 2.32 25.48 -25.59
C ILE A 7 1.23 25.18 -24.53
N VAL A 8 -0.01 25.65 -24.77
CA VAL A 8 -1.14 25.52 -23.84
C VAL A 8 -1.66 24.08 -23.73
N SER A 9 -1.56 23.27 -24.79
CA SER A 9 -1.99 21.86 -24.80
C SER A 9 -0.93 20.90 -24.22
N GLN A 10 0.34 21.33 -24.15
CA GLN A 10 1.46 20.51 -23.71
C GLN A 10 1.81 20.70 -22.22
N GLU A 11 1.46 21.86 -21.65
CA GLU A 11 1.59 22.18 -20.23
C GLU A 11 0.88 21.17 -19.28
N PRO A 12 -0.41 20.79 -19.51
CA PRO A 12 -1.08 19.81 -18.63
C PRO A 12 -0.47 18.41 -18.74
N ALA A 13 -0.02 18.01 -19.93
CA ALA A 13 0.60 16.71 -20.15
C ALA A 13 1.99 16.61 -19.50
N ALA A 14 2.77 17.70 -19.52
CA ALA A 14 4.08 17.76 -18.88
C ALA A 14 3.96 17.70 -17.35
N ILE A 15 3.00 18.43 -16.77
CA ILE A 15 2.72 18.41 -15.33
C ILE A 15 2.30 17.02 -14.88
N LEU A 16 1.34 16.40 -15.58
CA LEU A 16 0.89 15.04 -15.29
C LEU A 16 2.04 14.03 -15.33
N ARG A 17 2.90 14.10 -16.35
CA ARG A 17 4.09 13.23 -16.44
C ARG A 17 5.05 13.44 -15.27
N ALA A 18 5.30 14.69 -14.88
CA ALA A 18 6.15 14.99 -13.73
C ALA A 18 5.56 14.43 -12.42
N GLN A 19 4.24 14.52 -12.24
CA GLN A 19 3.53 13.94 -11.10
C GLN A 19 3.66 12.40 -11.06
N ILE A 20 3.46 11.73 -12.20
CA ILE A 20 3.63 10.27 -12.31
C ILE A 20 5.06 9.87 -11.94
N ILE A 21 6.07 10.57 -12.48
CA ILE A 21 7.48 10.28 -12.20
C ILE A 21 7.78 10.48 -10.72
N ALA A 22 7.40 11.63 -10.15
CA ALA A 22 7.64 11.92 -8.74
C ALA A 22 7.00 10.86 -7.84
N PHE A 23 5.74 10.51 -8.11
CA PHE A 23 5.02 9.50 -7.36
C PHE A 23 5.70 8.12 -7.43
N ASN A 24 6.10 7.68 -8.63
CA ASN A 24 6.80 6.41 -8.80
C ASN A 24 8.14 6.39 -8.07
N VAL A 25 8.90 7.49 -8.10
CA VAL A 25 10.16 7.61 -7.37
C VAL A 25 9.93 7.45 -5.88
N PHE A 26 8.91 8.11 -5.30
CA PHE A 26 8.59 7.96 -3.88
C PHE A 26 8.12 6.54 -3.53
N ALA A 27 7.27 5.93 -4.36
CA ALA A 27 6.78 4.58 -4.13
C ALA A 27 7.92 3.53 -4.19
N LEU A 28 8.81 3.64 -5.18
CA LEU A 28 9.97 2.77 -5.31
C LEU A 28 10.98 2.98 -4.18
N LEU A 29 11.26 4.23 -3.83
CA LEU A 29 12.16 4.55 -2.72
C LEU A 29 11.61 3.98 -1.40
N GLY A 30 10.31 4.14 -1.15
CA GLY A 30 9.63 3.56 0.00
C GLY A 30 9.76 2.03 0.01
N LEU A 31 9.48 1.36 -1.11
CA LEU A 31 9.60 -0.09 -1.22
C LEU A 31 11.03 -0.58 -0.96
N VAL A 32 12.03 0.03 -1.60
CA VAL A 32 13.45 -0.34 -1.46
C VAL A 32 13.90 -0.12 -0.03
N TRP A 33 13.59 1.03 0.56
CA TRP A 33 14.00 1.37 1.91
C TRP A 33 13.37 0.45 2.96
N LEU A 34 12.05 0.23 2.89
CA LEU A 34 11.34 -0.66 3.81
C LEU A 34 11.83 -2.11 3.68
N SER A 35 12.05 -2.58 2.45
CA SER A 35 12.59 -3.92 2.21
C SER A 35 14.01 -4.05 2.76
N ALA A 36 14.88 -3.06 2.55
CA ALA A 36 16.23 -3.05 3.09
C ALA A 36 16.23 -3.10 4.64
N VAL A 37 15.35 -2.33 5.29
CA VAL A 37 15.19 -2.35 6.75
C VAL A 37 14.68 -3.72 7.22
N LEU A 38 13.67 -4.29 6.57
CA LEU A 38 13.13 -5.61 6.91
C LEU A 38 14.19 -6.71 6.77
N ILE A 39 14.90 -6.75 5.65
CA ILE A 39 15.95 -7.74 5.39
C ILE A 39 17.09 -7.59 6.40
N THR A 40 17.55 -6.37 6.66
CA THR A 40 18.61 -6.11 7.63
C THR A 40 18.20 -6.53 9.03
N ALA A 41 16.99 -6.18 9.47
CA ALA A 41 16.50 -6.56 10.79
C ALA A 41 16.24 -8.06 10.93
N ALA A 42 15.81 -8.74 9.87
CA ALA A 42 15.57 -10.19 9.88
C ALA A 42 16.86 -11.02 9.85
N THR A 43 17.92 -10.49 9.22
CA THR A 43 19.21 -11.19 9.08
C THR A 43 20.20 -10.84 10.19
N SER A 44 20.01 -9.71 10.87
CA SER A 44 20.92 -9.27 11.93
C SER A 44 20.63 -9.99 13.26
N PRO A 45 21.58 -10.77 13.83
CA PRO A 45 21.38 -11.44 15.11
C PRO A 45 21.39 -10.48 16.31
N THR A 46 21.88 -9.25 16.11
CA THR A 46 21.96 -8.23 17.18
C THR A 46 20.66 -7.44 17.33
N VAL A 47 19.84 -7.40 16.28
CA VAL A 47 18.62 -6.58 16.24
C VAL A 47 17.44 -7.40 16.77
N ARG A 48 17.04 -7.12 18.02
CA ARG A 48 15.82 -7.71 18.63
C ARG A 48 14.63 -6.78 18.44
N ARG A 49 13.65 -7.20 17.62
CA ARG A 49 12.40 -6.47 17.39
C ARG A 49 11.19 -7.37 17.63
N SER A 50 10.06 -6.77 17.99
CA SER A 50 8.82 -7.54 18.18
C SER A 50 8.27 -8.02 16.84
N LYS A 51 7.50 -9.11 16.88
CA LYS A 51 6.83 -9.66 15.68
C LYS A 51 5.87 -8.64 15.06
N VAL A 52 5.24 -7.81 15.90
CA VAL A 52 4.29 -6.77 15.48
C VAL A 52 5.01 -5.64 14.73
N TRP A 53 6.26 -5.34 15.07
CA TRP A 53 7.07 -4.39 14.31
C TRP A 53 7.33 -4.86 12.87
N PHE A 54 7.70 -6.14 12.68
CA PHE A 54 7.86 -6.73 11.35
C PHE A 54 6.54 -6.71 10.57
N ALA A 55 5.44 -7.05 11.24
CA ALA A 55 4.10 -6.99 10.65
C ALA A 55 3.72 -5.57 10.20
N HIS A 56 4.06 -4.54 10.98
CA HIS A 56 3.82 -3.14 10.61
C HIS A 56 4.64 -2.70 9.40
N LEU A 57 5.93 -3.00 9.36
CA LEU A 57 6.75 -2.69 8.18
C LEU A 57 6.32 -3.48 6.94
N GLY A 58 5.93 -4.75 7.11
CA GLY A 58 5.37 -5.55 6.01
C GLY A 58 4.12 -4.93 5.42
N ALA A 59 3.25 -4.34 6.25
CA ALA A 59 2.03 -3.66 5.80
C ALA A 59 2.36 -2.42 4.94
N TRP A 60 3.32 -1.59 5.37
CA TRP A 60 3.80 -0.46 4.57
C TRP A 60 4.49 -0.90 3.28
N THR A 61 5.22 -2.01 3.32
CA THR A 61 5.87 -2.60 2.13
C THR A 61 4.81 -3.03 1.10
N ALA A 62 3.75 -3.72 1.56
CA ALA A 62 2.62 -4.09 0.71
C ALA A 62 1.89 -2.86 0.14
N TYR A 63 1.78 -1.79 0.93
CA TYR A 63 1.19 -0.53 0.47
C TYR A 63 2.03 0.16 -0.60
N SER A 64 3.36 0.21 -0.47
CA SER A 64 4.21 0.71 -1.56
C SER A 64 4.13 -0.19 -2.79
N LEU A 65 4.06 -1.52 -2.61
CA LEU A 65 3.95 -2.47 -3.69
C LEU A 65 2.65 -2.28 -4.50
N SER A 66 1.52 -1.97 -3.86
CA SER A 66 0.25 -1.78 -4.57
C SER A 66 0.32 -0.69 -5.63
N TYR A 67 1.08 0.38 -5.37
CA TYR A 67 1.21 1.50 -6.31
C TYR A 67 2.10 1.22 -7.52
N ILE A 68 3.07 0.31 -7.40
CA ILE A 68 4.03 0.09 -8.50
C ILE A 68 3.55 -0.93 -9.54
N ILE A 69 2.46 -1.65 -9.27
CA ILE A 69 1.94 -2.74 -10.13
C ILE A 69 1.71 -2.29 -11.58
N ILE A 70 1.23 -1.07 -11.79
CA ILE A 70 0.92 -0.56 -13.14
C ILE A 70 2.04 0.27 -13.77
N ILE A 71 3.23 0.34 -13.18
CA ILE A 71 4.36 1.04 -13.80
C ILE A 71 4.59 0.44 -15.20
N GLY A 72 4.70 1.32 -16.20
CA GLY A 72 4.75 0.95 -17.62
C GLY A 72 3.40 1.04 -18.34
N TRP A 73 2.28 0.91 -17.63
CA TRP A 73 0.93 1.13 -18.15
C TRP A 73 0.29 2.45 -17.68
N GLN A 74 1.07 3.38 -17.13
CA GLN A 74 0.51 4.65 -16.60
C GLN A 74 0.16 5.63 -17.72
N THR A 75 1.04 5.83 -18.70
CA THR A 75 0.86 6.81 -19.79
C THR A 75 0.45 6.19 -21.14
N GLY A 76 0.39 4.86 -21.21
CA GLY A 76 0.10 4.11 -22.43
C GLY A 76 -1.30 3.52 -22.48
N PRO A 77 -1.49 2.37 -23.17
CA PRO A 77 -2.78 1.69 -23.23
C PRO A 77 -3.26 1.30 -21.84
N GLN A 78 -4.56 1.04 -21.72
CA GLN A 78 -5.19 0.61 -20.48
C GLN A 78 -4.52 -0.68 -19.96
N PRO A 79 -4.22 -0.81 -18.65
CA PRO A 79 -3.67 -2.04 -18.10
C PRO A 79 -4.62 -3.23 -18.34
N PRO A 80 -4.11 -4.47 -18.42
CA PRO A 80 -4.96 -5.65 -18.45
C PRO A 80 -5.94 -5.63 -17.29
N TYR A 81 -7.20 -6.00 -17.55
CA TYR A 81 -8.29 -5.94 -16.57
C TYR A 81 -7.92 -6.60 -15.24
N THR A 82 -7.36 -7.81 -15.26
CA THR A 82 -6.96 -8.54 -14.04
C THR A 82 -5.90 -7.81 -13.22
N VAL A 83 -4.92 -7.19 -13.86
CA VAL A 83 -3.88 -6.37 -13.20
C VAL A 83 -4.52 -5.14 -12.56
N CYS A 84 -5.45 -4.51 -13.26
CA CYS A 84 -6.14 -3.31 -12.81
C CYS A 84 -7.08 -3.60 -11.62
N VAL A 85 -7.84 -4.70 -11.66
CA VAL A 85 -8.68 -5.18 -10.56
C VAL A 85 -7.85 -5.53 -9.34
N PHE A 86 -6.76 -6.28 -9.54
CA PHE A 86 -5.86 -6.66 -8.46
C PHE A 86 -5.25 -5.43 -7.79
N GLN A 87 -4.77 -4.47 -8.59
CA GLN A 87 -4.24 -3.21 -8.07
C GLN A 87 -5.33 -2.42 -7.33
N ALA A 88 -6.49 -2.22 -7.94
CA ALA A 88 -7.59 -1.48 -7.32
C ALA A 88 -7.96 -2.09 -5.98
N GLY A 89 -8.10 -3.42 -5.91
CA GLY A 89 -8.34 -4.14 -4.66
C GLY A 89 -7.30 -3.82 -3.59
N LEU A 90 -6.02 -3.85 -3.93
CA LEU A 90 -4.94 -3.50 -2.99
C LEU A 90 -4.97 -2.01 -2.59
N ILE A 91 -5.32 -1.11 -3.51
CA ILE A 91 -5.42 0.33 -3.21
C ILE A 91 -6.52 0.61 -2.18
N TYR A 92 -7.63 -0.13 -2.23
CA TYR A 92 -8.69 -0.01 -1.23
C TYR A 92 -8.36 -0.74 0.09
N THR A 93 -7.51 -1.78 0.09
CA THR A 93 -7.28 -2.63 1.28
C THR A 93 -5.96 -2.38 2.01
N CYS A 94 -4.94 -1.84 1.34
CA CYS A 94 -3.63 -1.55 1.94
C CYS A 94 -3.67 -0.36 2.92
N PRO A 95 -4.39 0.76 2.67
CA PRO A 95 -4.52 1.83 3.66
C PRO A 95 -5.09 1.36 5.01
N PRO A 96 -6.22 0.61 5.08
CA PRO A 96 -6.71 0.09 6.35
C PRO A 96 -5.76 -0.97 6.95
N LEU A 97 -5.05 -1.77 6.13
CA LEU A 97 -4.00 -2.67 6.62
C LEU A 97 -2.88 -1.91 7.35
N ALA A 98 -2.34 -0.86 6.72
CA ALA A 98 -1.26 -0.05 7.29
C ALA A 98 -1.70 0.67 8.57
N GLY A 99 -2.91 1.26 8.56
CA GLY A 99 -3.49 1.91 9.74
C GLY A 99 -3.70 0.93 10.89
N LEU A 100 -4.30 -0.22 10.64
CA LEU A 100 -4.57 -1.23 11.66
C LEU A 100 -3.28 -1.87 12.20
N ALA A 101 -2.31 -2.17 11.33
CA ALA A 101 -1.00 -2.66 11.74
C ALA A 101 -0.25 -1.62 12.59
N GLY A 102 -0.40 -0.32 12.28
CA GLY A 102 0.14 0.77 13.10
C GLY A 102 -0.48 0.81 14.50
N LEU A 103 -1.81 0.70 14.59
CA LEU A 103 -2.50 0.63 15.88
C LEU A 103 -2.05 -0.59 16.70
N CYS A 104 -1.99 -1.78 16.08
CA CYS A 104 -1.50 -2.99 16.75
C CYS A 104 -0.06 -2.82 17.23
N PHE A 105 0.80 -2.16 16.46
CA PHE A 105 2.18 -1.88 16.85
C PHE A 105 2.28 -0.91 18.04
N LEU A 106 1.45 0.13 18.09
CA LEU A 106 1.38 1.03 19.24
C LEU A 106 0.91 0.30 20.51
N ILE A 107 -0.09 -0.57 20.38
CA ILE A 107 -0.56 -1.41 21.49
C ILE A 107 0.56 -2.35 21.97
N ASP A 108 1.29 -3.00 21.05
CA ASP A 108 2.42 -3.85 21.38
C ASP A 108 3.53 -3.08 22.12
N ILE A 109 3.88 -1.86 21.66
CA ILE A 109 4.83 -0.99 22.39
C ILE A 109 4.32 -0.68 23.80
N TYR A 110 3.07 -0.21 23.91
CA TYR A 110 2.50 0.18 25.19
C TYR A 110 2.49 -0.97 26.20
N MET A 111 2.12 -2.17 25.74
CA MET A 111 2.06 -3.34 26.60
C MET A 111 3.45 -3.87 26.96
N ASN A 112 4.41 -3.86 26.03
CA ASN A 112 5.80 -4.22 26.35
C ASN A 112 6.42 -3.23 27.36
N LEU A 113 6.16 -1.93 27.20
CA LEU A 113 6.64 -0.92 28.14
C LEU A 113 6.00 -1.08 29.52
N SER A 114 4.68 -1.29 29.55
CA SER A 114 3.94 -1.56 30.78
C SER A 114 4.42 -2.84 31.47
N ALA A 115 4.73 -3.88 30.71
CA ALA A 115 5.26 -5.14 31.21
C ALA A 115 6.60 -4.95 31.94
N VAL A 116 7.49 -4.13 31.38
CA VAL A 116 8.78 -3.78 31.99
C VAL A 116 8.59 -2.92 33.24
N LEU A 117 7.71 -1.92 33.20
CA LEU A 117 7.48 -0.99 34.32
C LEU A 117 6.80 -1.63 35.52
N PHE A 118 5.89 -2.57 35.29
CA PHE A 118 5.08 -3.20 36.34
C PHE A 118 5.44 -4.67 36.61
N ASP A 119 6.61 -5.13 36.11
CA ASP A 119 7.11 -6.51 36.21
C ASP A 119 6.04 -7.57 35.83
N LYS A 120 5.26 -7.28 34.78
CA LYS A 120 4.23 -8.18 34.26
C LYS A 120 4.80 -9.00 33.10
N LYS A 121 4.50 -10.29 33.06
CA LYS A 121 4.85 -11.15 31.92
C LYS A 121 3.79 -11.03 30.84
N MET A 122 4.19 -10.63 29.64
CA MET A 122 3.28 -10.62 28.49
C MET A 122 3.27 -11.98 27.79
N SER A 123 2.07 -12.45 27.43
CA SER A 123 1.91 -13.70 26.70
C SER A 123 2.45 -13.56 25.26
N PRO A 124 3.32 -14.46 24.79
CA PRO A 124 3.78 -14.47 23.40
C PRO A 124 2.65 -14.63 22.37
N ARG A 125 1.53 -15.23 22.78
CA ARG A 125 0.34 -15.41 21.92
C ARG A 125 -0.28 -14.07 21.53
N TRP A 126 -0.20 -13.09 22.42
CA TRP A 126 -0.77 -11.76 22.19
C TRP A 126 -0.04 -11.01 21.07
N SER A 127 1.29 -10.99 21.09
CA SER A 127 2.07 -10.37 20.00
C SER A 127 1.89 -11.09 18.66
N VAL A 128 1.66 -12.41 18.65
CA VAL A 128 1.32 -13.13 17.41
C VAL A 128 -0.06 -12.72 16.92
N PHE A 129 -1.06 -12.64 17.79
CA PHE A 129 -2.40 -12.18 17.45
C PHE A 129 -2.38 -10.76 16.86
N LEU A 130 -1.71 -9.81 17.53
CA LEU A 130 -1.57 -8.44 17.05
C LEU A 130 -0.84 -8.33 15.71
N ALA A 131 0.12 -9.22 15.44
CA ALA A 131 0.84 -9.24 14.17
C ALA A 131 -0.02 -9.79 13.02
N VAL A 132 -0.85 -10.81 13.27
CA VAL A 132 -1.63 -11.52 12.24
C VAL A 132 -2.98 -10.85 11.95
N PHE A 133 -3.62 -10.29 12.98
CA PHE A 133 -4.96 -9.70 12.88
C PHE A 133 -5.14 -8.68 11.73
N PRO A 134 -4.22 -7.71 11.53
CA PRO A 134 -4.36 -6.74 10.44
C PRO A 134 -4.40 -7.39 9.05
N TYR A 135 -3.60 -8.43 8.84
CA TYR A 135 -3.51 -9.14 7.56
C TYR A 135 -4.76 -9.97 7.29
N VAL A 136 -5.28 -10.66 8.32
CA VAL A 136 -6.53 -11.42 8.19
C VAL A 136 -7.68 -10.48 7.86
N PHE A 137 -7.80 -9.36 8.59
CA PHE A 137 -8.82 -8.35 8.33
C PHE A 137 -8.73 -7.79 6.90
N SER A 138 -7.54 -7.36 6.48
CA SER A 138 -7.34 -6.81 5.13
C SER A 138 -7.58 -7.85 4.03
N THR A 139 -7.21 -9.11 4.24
CA THR A 139 -7.49 -10.21 3.29
C THR A 139 -8.99 -10.43 3.12
N CYS A 140 -9.75 -10.40 4.22
CA CYS A 140 -11.22 -10.48 4.16
C CYS A 140 -11.81 -9.32 3.36
N VAL A 141 -11.34 -8.10 3.59
CA VAL A 141 -11.78 -6.92 2.82
C VAL A 141 -11.39 -7.05 1.35
N PHE A 142 -10.19 -7.54 1.05
CA PHE A 142 -9.72 -7.71 -0.32
C PHE A 142 -10.57 -8.71 -1.10
N ILE A 143 -10.86 -9.86 -0.49
CA ILE A 143 -11.78 -10.85 -1.07
C ILE A 143 -13.16 -10.23 -1.31
N ARG A 144 -13.68 -9.44 -0.37
CA ARG A 144 -14.97 -8.74 -0.53
C ARG A 144 -14.94 -7.77 -1.70
N VAL A 145 -13.87 -7.01 -1.87
CA VAL A 145 -13.71 -6.09 -3.01
C VAL A 145 -13.67 -6.88 -4.33
N LEU A 146 -12.91 -7.98 -4.39
CA LEU A 146 -12.86 -8.81 -5.59
C LEU A 146 -14.21 -9.43 -5.96
N LEU A 147 -14.99 -9.86 -4.98
CA LEU A 147 -16.33 -10.41 -5.21
C LEU A 147 -17.35 -9.36 -5.63
N PHE A 148 -17.14 -8.09 -5.24
CA PHE A 148 -18.03 -6.98 -5.61
C PHE A 148 -17.85 -6.52 -7.06
N VAL A 149 -16.68 -6.73 -7.65
CA VAL A 149 -16.42 -6.36 -9.05
C VAL A 149 -17.05 -7.41 -9.97
N GLU A 150 -18.33 -7.22 -10.31
CA GLU A 150 -19.08 -8.13 -11.18
C GLU A 150 -18.92 -7.79 -12.68
N ASP A 151 -18.78 -6.50 -13.04
CA ASP A 151 -18.71 -6.04 -14.43
C ASP A 151 -17.29 -5.57 -14.80
N PRO A 152 -16.68 -6.09 -15.89
CA PRO A 152 -15.36 -5.69 -16.36
C PRO A 152 -15.19 -4.19 -16.64
N THR A 153 -16.27 -3.47 -16.94
CA THR A 153 -16.23 -2.05 -17.28
C THR A 153 -16.10 -1.14 -16.05
N THR A 154 -16.33 -1.66 -14.84
CA THR A 154 -16.31 -0.92 -13.58
C THR A 154 -14.91 -0.55 -13.10
N VAL A 155 -13.85 -1.19 -13.61
CA VAL A 155 -12.47 -0.96 -13.15
C VAL A 155 -11.64 -0.31 -14.24
N GLN A 156 -11.22 0.93 -13.98
CA GLN A 156 -10.46 1.72 -14.93
C GLN A 156 -9.31 2.46 -14.27
N ARG A 157 -8.35 2.89 -15.11
CA ARG A 157 -7.21 3.69 -14.65
C ARG A 157 -7.76 5.05 -14.24
N HIS A 158 -7.44 5.48 -13.02
CA HIS A 158 -7.89 6.77 -12.53
C HIS A 158 -7.30 7.92 -13.38
N ILE A 159 -7.96 9.08 -13.39
CA ILE A 159 -7.52 10.27 -14.15
C ILE A 159 -6.13 10.79 -13.75
N SER A 160 -5.64 10.40 -12.56
CA SER A 160 -4.27 10.69 -12.12
C SER A 160 -3.22 9.80 -12.79
N HIS A 161 -3.63 8.73 -13.48
CA HIS A 161 -2.77 7.71 -14.08
C HIS A 161 -1.89 6.92 -13.09
N LEU A 162 -2.06 7.13 -11.77
CA LEU A 162 -1.22 6.52 -10.74
C LEU A 162 -1.67 5.12 -10.30
N TYR A 163 -2.98 4.86 -10.40
CA TYR A 163 -3.58 3.61 -9.94
C TYR A 163 -4.91 3.32 -10.66
N CYS A 164 -5.37 2.09 -10.55
CA CYS A 164 -6.72 1.67 -10.94
C CYS A 164 -7.73 1.88 -9.82
N HIS A 165 -8.93 2.32 -10.19
CA HIS A 165 -10.03 2.57 -9.27
C HIS A 165 -11.31 1.85 -9.73
N ILE A 166 -12.23 1.63 -8.79
CA ILE A 166 -13.54 1.07 -9.07
C ILE A 166 -14.52 2.25 -9.20
N THR A 167 -15.12 2.41 -10.37
CA THR A 167 -16.15 3.41 -10.62
C THR A 167 -17.48 2.82 -10.18
N THR A 168 -18.12 3.43 -9.18
CA THR A 168 -19.52 3.15 -8.88
C THR A 168 -20.37 3.94 -9.87
N THR A 169 -21.19 3.28 -10.69
CA THR A 169 -22.30 3.91 -11.39
C THR A 169 -23.31 4.39 -10.35
N THR A 170 -23.08 5.57 -9.79
CA THR A 170 -24.11 6.30 -9.06
C THR A 170 -25.05 6.89 -10.09
N GLU A 171 -26.26 6.33 -10.19
CA GLU A 171 -27.44 7.06 -10.69
C GLU A 171 -27.74 8.28 -9.81
#